data_AF-A0A7K1AIJ0-F1
#
_entry.id   AF-A0A7K1AIJ0-F1
#
_cell.length_a   1.000
_cell.length_b   1.000
_cell.length_c   1.000
_cell.angle_alpha   90.00
_cell.angle_beta   90.00
_cell.angle_gamma   90.00
#
_symmetry.space_group_name_H-M   'P 1'
#
loop_
_entity.id
_entity.type
_entity.pdbx_description
1 polymer ?
#
loop_
_entity_poly.entity_id
_entity_poly.type
_entity_poly.pdbx_seq_one_letter_code
_entity_poly.pdbx_strand_id
1 'polypeptide(L)'
;MPNKNKIAIVTGATAGIGRAIAIDFAKDGFHVAVCGTNSERGNETVEIIKSTGGIATFHAGDVASPSDVATQMTEISQLKDDDQKLKQIAVLVNNAGHCQVKAILDITAEEIKRMFEVHVLG
;
A
#
# COMPACT_ATOMS: atom_id res chain seq x y z
N MET A 1 20.88 5.91 8.03
CA MET A 1 19.80 6.45 7.18
C MET A 1 18.70 7.01 8.07
N PRO A 2 18.20 8.23 7.82
CA PRO A 2 17.28 8.94 8.73
C PRO A 2 15.91 8.27 8.89
N ASN A 3 15.54 7.33 8.01
CA ASN A 3 14.21 6.71 8.00
C ASN A 3 14.18 5.24 8.45
N LYS A 4 15.30 4.68 8.93
CA LYS A 4 15.44 3.24 9.26
C LYS A 4 14.35 2.69 10.20
N ASN A 5 13.84 3.54 11.10
CA ASN A 5 12.83 3.16 12.10
C ASN A 5 11.43 3.72 11.79
N LYS A 6 11.21 4.14 10.54
CA LYS A 6 9.94 4.70 10.07
C LYS A 6 9.27 3.78 9.06
N ILE A 7 7.94 3.79 9.08
CA ILE A 7 7.10 3.06 8.12
C ILE A 7 6.56 4.04 7.08
N ALA A 8 6.62 3.63 5.82
CA ALA A 8 5.87 4.22 4.73
C ALA A 8 4.78 3.25 4.28
N ILE A 9 3.51 3.65 4.37
CA ILE A 9 2.37 2.86 3.90
C ILE A 9 2.05 3.31 2.48
N VAL A 10 1.98 2.38 1.53
CA VAL A 10 1.63 2.68 0.13
C VAL A 10 0.49 1.79 -0.31
N THR A 11 -0.67 2.38 -0.61
CA THR A 11 -1.82 1.65 -1.15
C THR A 11 -1.74 1.54 -2.67
N GLY A 12 -2.28 0.45 -3.23
CA GLY A 12 -2.11 0.16 -4.66
C GLY A 12 -0.65 -0.15 -5.03
N ALA A 13 0.16 -0.59 -4.06
CA ALA A 13 1.59 -0.81 -4.24
C ALA A 13 1.94 -2.13 -4.95
N THR A 14 0.94 -2.92 -5.33
CA THR A 14 1.16 -4.20 -6.02
C THR A 14 1.67 -4.02 -7.45
N ALA A 15 1.58 -2.81 -8.03
CA ALA A 15 2.02 -2.53 -9.40
C ALA A 15 2.17 -1.03 -9.71
N GLY A 16 2.63 -0.73 -10.94
CA GLY A 16 2.60 0.62 -11.52
C GLY A 16 3.29 1.67 -10.67
N ILE A 17 2.66 2.84 -10.55
CA ILE A 17 3.17 3.98 -9.78
C ILE A 17 3.35 3.61 -8.30
N GLY A 18 2.38 2.91 -7.70
CA GLY A 18 2.46 2.49 -6.30
C GLY A 18 3.68 1.61 -6.01
N ARG A 19 3.97 0.64 -6.90
CA ARG A 19 5.18 -0.20 -6.80
C ARG A 19 6.45 0.64 -6.89
N ALA A 20 6.51 1.58 -7.84
CA ALA A 20 7.67 2.46 -8.01
C ALA A 20 7.92 3.31 -6.75
N ILE A 21 6.85 3.93 -6.21
CA ILE A 21 6.91 4.69 -4.95
C ILE A 21 7.39 3.81 -3.79
N ALA A 22 6.87 2.59 -3.67
CA ALA A 22 7.28 1.65 -2.64
C ALA A 22 8.78 1.30 -2.72
N ILE A 23 9.29 1.08 -3.93
CA ILE A 23 10.72 0.81 -4.16
C ILE A 23 11.57 2.02 -3.77
N ASP A 24 11.15 3.24 -4.13
CA ASP A 24 11.91 4.45 -3.83
C ASP A 24 11.93 4.77 -2.32
N PHE A 25 10.82 4.61 -1.60
CA PHE A 25 10.84 4.74 -0.14
C PHE A 25 11.73 3.69 0.54
N ALA A 26 11.79 2.47 0.00
CA ALA A 26 12.70 1.47 0.54
C ALA A 26 14.17 1.87 0.36
N LYS A 27 14.55 2.49 -0.77
CA LYS A 27 15.90 3.05 -0.98
C LYS A 27 16.23 4.16 0.01
N ASP A 28 15.24 4.96 0.39
CA ASP A 28 15.37 6.00 1.41
C ASP A 28 15.45 5.45 2.85
N GLY A 29 15.37 4.12 2.99
CA GLY A 29 15.56 3.39 4.24
C GLY A 29 14.28 3.19 5.06
N PHE A 30 13.09 3.44 4.51
CA PHE A 30 11.84 3.12 5.18
C PHE A 30 11.60 1.61 5.24
N HIS A 31 10.87 1.16 6.27
CA HIS A 31 10.12 -0.09 6.17
C HIS A 31 8.84 0.19 5.38
N VAL A 32 8.69 -0.42 4.21
CA VAL A 32 7.53 -0.16 3.34
C VAL A 32 6.44 -1.18 3.58
N ALA A 33 5.27 -0.72 4.01
CA ALA A 33 4.05 -1.52 4.04
C ALA A 33 3.38 -1.45 2.66
N VAL A 34 3.48 -2.55 1.91
CA VAL A 34 2.91 -2.72 0.57
C VAL A 34 1.45 -3.15 0.73
N CYS A 35 0.51 -2.25 0.46
CA CYS A 35 -0.93 -2.54 0.62
C CYS A 35 -1.62 -2.74 -0.73
N GLY A 36 -2.49 -3.77 -0.82
CA GLY A 36 -3.36 -3.97 -1.97
C GLY A 36 -4.09 -5.32 -1.97
N THR A 37 -4.88 -5.55 -3.02
CA THR A 37 -5.82 -6.70 -3.09
C THR A 37 -5.24 -7.97 -3.71
N ASN A 38 -4.13 -7.89 -4.44
CA ASN A 38 -3.52 -9.04 -5.11
C ASN A 38 -2.24 -9.47 -4.37
N SER A 39 -2.32 -10.58 -3.64
CA SER A 39 -1.22 -11.08 -2.82
C SER A 39 0.00 -11.53 -3.60
N GLU A 40 -0.19 -12.12 -4.78
CA GLU A 40 0.92 -12.56 -5.62
C GLU A 40 1.77 -11.37 -6.08
N ARG A 41 1.13 -10.35 -6.65
CA ARG A 41 1.79 -9.11 -7.12
C ARG A 41 2.32 -8.25 -5.97
N GLY A 42 1.65 -8.30 -4.82
CA GLY A 42 2.11 -7.67 -3.58
C GLY A 42 3.42 -8.29 -3.09
N ASN A 43 3.46 -9.62 -3.01
CA ASN A 43 4.67 -10.35 -2.63
C ASN A 43 5.80 -10.18 -3.65
N GLU A 44 5.50 -10.12 -4.95
CA GLU A 44 6.49 -9.77 -5.98
C GLU A 44 7.15 -8.41 -5.69
N THR A 45 6.37 -7.40 -5.31
CA THR A 45 6.89 -6.07 -4.95
C THR A 45 7.79 -6.14 -3.71
N VAL A 46 7.39 -6.90 -2.70
CA VAL A 46 8.19 -7.13 -1.49
C VAL A 46 9.53 -7.79 -1.83
N GLU A 47 9.52 -8.83 -2.67
CA GLU A 47 10.75 -9.52 -3.07
C GLU A 47 11.69 -8.63 -3.90
N ILE A 48 11.15 -7.78 -4.79
CA ILE A 48 11.94 -6.75 -5.49
C ILE A 48 12.63 -5.84 -4.47
N ILE A 49 11.90 -5.31 -3.49
CA ILE A 49 12.45 -4.41 -2.46
C ILE A 49 13.56 -5.13 -1.66
N LYS A 50 13.30 -6.35 -1.18
CA LYS A 50 14.28 -7.13 -0.42
C LYS A 50 15.54 -7.45 -1.22
N SER A 51 15.39 -7.77 -2.51
CA SER A 51 16.54 -8.07 -3.39
C SER A 51 17.49 -6.88 -3.55
N THR A 52 17.00 -5.66 -3.32
CA THR A 52 17.79 -4.42 -3.34
C THR A 52 18.31 -3.99 -1.96
N GLY A 53 18.11 -4.83 -0.92
CA GLY A 53 18.53 -4.56 0.46
C GLY A 53 17.56 -3.71 1.29
N GLY A 54 16.37 -3.40 0.74
CA GLY A 54 15.30 -2.71 1.45
C GLY A 54 14.47 -3.63 2.35
N ILE A 55 13.55 -3.04 3.12
CA ILE A 55 12.66 -3.78 4.03
C ILE A 55 11.21 -3.49 3.63
N ALA A 56 10.43 -4.55 3.39
CA ALA A 56 9.01 -4.43 3.09
C ALA A 56 8.20 -5.62 3.61
N THR A 57 6.93 -5.36 3.94
CA THR A 57 5.91 -6.36 4.28
C THR A 57 4.67 -6.12 3.42
N PHE A 58 4.02 -7.21 3.00
CA PHE A 58 2.77 -7.13 2.27
C PHE A 58 1.58 -7.20 3.23
N HIS A 59 0.59 -6.33 3.03
CA HIS A 59 -0.65 -6.29 3.77
C HIS A 59 -1.83 -6.34 2.80
N ALA A 60 -2.52 -7.49 2.78
CA ALA A 60 -3.66 -7.70 1.87
C ALA A 60 -4.87 -6.87 2.32
N GLY A 61 -5.62 -6.31 1.37
CA GLY A 61 -6.88 -5.62 1.67
C GLY A 61 -7.35 -4.67 0.59
N ASP A 62 -8.65 -4.43 0.55
CA ASP A 62 -9.29 -3.40 -0.27
C ASP A 62 -9.46 -2.11 0.54
N VAL A 63 -8.95 -0.99 0.02
CA VAL A 63 -9.08 0.33 0.67
C VAL A 63 -10.55 0.77 0.82
N ALA A 64 -11.44 0.24 -0.03
CA ALA A 64 -12.88 0.47 0.08
C ALA A 64 -13.56 -0.32 1.21
N SER A 65 -12.85 -1.25 1.85
CA SER A 65 -13.35 -2.08 2.96
C SER A 65 -12.81 -1.54 4.29
N PRO A 66 -13.63 -0.87 5.12
CA PRO A 66 -13.18 -0.35 6.41
C PRO A 66 -12.60 -1.44 7.34
N SER A 67 -13.10 -2.68 7.25
CA SER A 67 -12.57 -3.80 8.02
C SER A 67 -11.18 -4.24 7.56
N ASP A 68 -10.92 -4.19 6.25
CA ASP A 68 -9.61 -4.53 5.70
C ASP A 68 -8.60 -3.46 6.10
N VAL A 69 -8.97 -2.18 5.95
CA VAL A 69 -8.13 -1.04 6.38
C VAL A 69 -7.82 -1.13 7.87
N ALA A 70 -8.82 -1.41 8.72
CA ALA A 70 -8.59 -1.59 10.16
C ALA A 70 -7.62 -2.74 10.47
N THR A 71 -7.73 -3.85 9.74
CA THR A 71 -6.82 -5.00 9.87
C THR A 71 -5.40 -4.61 9.46
N GLN A 72 -5.23 -4.00 8.28
CA GLN A 72 -3.94 -3.53 7.79
C GLN A 72 -3.27 -2.57 8.78
N MET A 73 -4.02 -1.57 9.28
CA MET A 73 -3.48 -0.59 10.23
C MET A 73 -3.09 -1.24 11.56
N THR A 74 -3.86 -2.23 12.03
CA THR A 74 -3.52 -2.99 13.23
C THR A 74 -2.20 -3.72 13.04
N GLU A 75 -2.04 -4.49 11.96
CA GLU A 75 -0.81 -5.23 11.66
C GLU A 75 0.40 -4.29 11.50
N ILE A 76 0.25 -3.21 10.73
CA ILE A 76 1.32 -2.25 10.46
C ILE A 76 1.76 -1.55 11.74
N SER A 77 0.82 -1.20 12.63
CA SER A 77 1.14 -0.56 13.91
C SER A 77 1.98 -1.42 14.86
N GLN A 78 2.00 -2.74 14.65
CA GLN A 78 2.77 -3.69 15.44
C GLN A 78 4.18 -3.94 14.90
N LEU A 79 4.55 -3.33 13.76
CA LEU A 79 5.88 -3.51 13.19
C LEU A 79 6.95 -2.89 14.09
N LYS A 80 7.99 -3.68 14.40
CA LYS A 80 9.08 -3.32 15.30
C LYS A 80 10.39 -3.13 14.58
N ASP A 81 11.29 -2.34 15.19
CA ASP A 81 12.68 -2.23 14.80
C ASP A 81 13.56 -3.33 15.42
N ASP A 82 14.85 -3.28 15.13
CA ASP A 82 15.84 -4.26 15.58
C ASP A 82 15.91 -4.34 17.14
N ASP A 83 15.54 -3.26 17.83
CA ASP A 83 15.51 -3.14 19.30
C ASP A 83 14.13 -3.54 19.90
N GLN A 84 13.24 -4.15 19.11
CA GLN A 84 11.87 -4.49 19.51
C GLN A 84 10.96 -3.30 19.86
N LYS A 85 11.33 -2.08 19.46
CA LYS A 85 10.50 -0.88 19.64
C LYS A 85 9.55 -0.74 18.46
N LEU A 86 8.34 -0.24 18.72
CA LEU A 86 7.38 0.06 17.66
C LEU A 86 7.97 1.11 16.71
N LYS A 87 7.89 0.83 15.41
CA LYS A 87 8.29 1.79 14.38
C LYS A 87 7.24 2.90 14.26
N GLN A 88 7.69 4.10 13.93
CA GLN A 88 6.79 5.23 13.70
C GLN A 88 6.20 5.15 12.28
N ILE A 89 4.87 5.18 12.16
CA ILE A 89 4.24 5.44 10.86
C ILE A 89 4.47 6.92 10.51
N ALA A 90 5.22 7.17 9.44
CA ALA A 90 5.66 8.51 9.07
C ALA A 90 5.09 9.00 7.75
N VAL A 91 4.74 8.08 6.84
CA VAL A 91 4.23 8.40 5.51
C VAL A 91 3.04 7.48 5.19
N LEU A 92 1.99 8.07 4.63
CA LEU A 92 0.87 7.38 4.01
C LEU A 92 0.71 7.90 2.58
N VAL A 93 0.72 7.00 1.61
CA VAL A 93 0.44 7.29 0.21
C VAL A 93 -0.85 6.58 -0.20
N ASN A 94 -1.92 7.37 -0.33
CA ASN A 94 -3.19 6.92 -0.88
C ASN A 94 -3.07 6.90 -2.40
N ASN A 95 -2.69 5.76 -2.97
CA ASN A 95 -2.45 5.58 -4.40
C ASN A 95 -3.31 4.47 -5.02
N ALA A 96 -3.98 3.64 -4.22
CA ALA A 96 -4.91 2.63 -4.74
C ALA A 96 -5.93 3.27 -5.70
N GLY A 97 -6.02 2.70 -6.89
CA GLY A 97 -6.83 3.25 -7.96
C GLY A 97 -6.82 2.32 -9.17
N HIS A 98 -7.80 2.51 -10.03
CA HIS A 98 -7.96 1.77 -11.27
C HIS A 98 -8.57 2.69 -12.32
N CYS A 99 -8.27 2.43 -13.59
CA CYS A 99 -8.87 3.18 -14.69
C CYS A 99 -10.10 2.42 -15.20
N GLN A 100 -11.22 3.14 -15.30
CA GLN A 100 -12.41 2.65 -15.97
C GLN A 100 -12.65 3.49 -17.23
N VAL A 101 -12.74 2.82 -18.39
CA VAL A 101 -12.90 3.49 -19.69
C VAL A 101 -14.18 2.99 -20.33
N LYS A 102 -15.23 3.81 -20.29
CA LYS A 102 -16.53 3.60 -20.95
C LYS A 102 -17.12 4.95 -21.37
N ALA A 103 -18.02 4.95 -22.34
CA ALA A 103 -18.82 6.14 -22.63
C ALA A 103 -19.71 6.47 -21.42
N ILE A 104 -19.94 7.76 -21.17
CA ILE A 104 -20.66 8.21 -19.97
C ILE A 104 -22.06 7.60 -19.83
N LEU A 105 -22.73 7.32 -20.96
CA LEU A 105 -24.06 6.70 -20.99
C LEU A 105 -24.05 5.19 -20.72
N ASP A 106 -22.88 4.55 -20.80
CA ASP A 106 -22.70 3.11 -20.61
C ASP A 106 -22.13 2.74 -19.24
N ILE A 107 -21.87 3.74 -18.38
CA ILE A 107 -21.37 3.53 -17.02
C ILE A 107 -22.57 3.22 -16.11
N THR A 108 -22.47 2.13 -15.35
CA THR A 108 -23.52 1.77 -14.39
C THR A 108 -23.36 2.54 -13.06
N ALA A 109 -24.44 2.61 -12.27
CA ALA A 109 -24.39 3.24 -10.95
C ALA A 109 -23.40 2.54 -10.00
N GLU A 110 -23.30 1.21 -10.08
CA GLU A 110 -22.38 0.39 -9.29
C GLU A 110 -20.93 0.70 -9.63
N GLU A 111 -20.63 0.93 -10.91
CA GLU A 111 -19.30 1.28 -11.36
C GLU A 111 -18.88 2.68 -10.88
N ILE A 112 -19.80 3.66 -10.91
CA ILE A 112 -19.56 4.98 -10.30
C ILE A 112 -19.32 4.82 -8.80
N LYS A 113 -20.18 4.06 -8.12
CA LYS A 113 -20.05 3.81 -6.69
C LYS A 113 -18.68 3.22 -6.37
N ARG A 114 -18.24 2.20 -7.13
CA ARG A 114 -16.94 1.56 -6.95
C ARG A 114 -15.77 2.54 -7.17
N MET A 115 -15.86 3.42 -8.16
CA MET A 115 -14.84 4.45 -8.36
C MET A 115 -14.72 5.37 -7.13
N PHE A 116 -15.84 5.84 -6.59
CA PHE A 116 -15.84 6.68 -5.39
C PHE A 116 -15.33 5.93 -4.15
N GLU A 117 -15.75 4.69 -3.97
CA GLU A 117 -15.32 3.84 -2.86
C GLU A 117 -13.79 3.66 -2.83
N VAL A 118 -13.13 3.54 -3.98
CA VAL A 118 -11.66 3.36 -4.03
C VAL A 118 -10.91 4.68 -4.11
N HIS A 119 -11.33 5.62 -4.95
CA HIS A 119 -10.53 6.81 -5.29
C HIS A 119 -10.77 7.98 -4.34
N VAL A 120 -11.89 7.98 -3.62
CA VAL A 120 -12.31 9.11 -2.77
C VAL A 120 -12.45 8.71 -1.31
N LEU A 121 -13.14 7.60 -1.04
CA LEU A 121 -13.43 7.16 0.32
C LEU A 121 -12.34 6.29 0.94
N GLY A 122 -11.56 5.60 0.08
CA GLY A 122 -10.46 4.72 0.49
C GLY A 122 -9.18 5.44 0.90
#